data_AF-A0A7W0WTI3-F1
#
_entry.id   AF-A0A7W0WTI3-F1
#
_cell.length_a   1.000
_cell.length_b   1.000
_cell.length_c   1.000
_cell.angle_alpha   90.00
_cell.angle_beta   90.00
_cell.angle_gamma   90.00
#
_symmetry.space_group_name_H-M   'P 1'
#
loop_
_entity.id
_entity.type
_entity.pdbx_description
1 polymer ?
#
loop_
_entity_poly.entity_id
_entity_poly.type
_entity_poly.pdbx_seq_one_letter_code
_entity_poly.pdbx_strand_id
1 'polypeptide(L)'
;MRAISLVLLLVSMIGTAFAERAPNRQQKAGPPVPTRHDTSFKSVPGSKLQVRAVEYNGSTNGTLTVQVKNTEKTAQTFVATGLYFVPEGDPDKAPQRLGAVGPMQMATDGKETSELVIPAGGTVEVKLDVFCIDSHRPSPSPVNRFNIGASKLPKELAATIEQRANTAVTKAKESGAAAPRPAAKSDIQGEVWRSRDAKWVELDGEGKQEAAKKR
;
A
#
# COMPACT_ATOMS: atom_id res chain seq x y z
N MET A 1 -7.18 -92.72 24.42
CA MET A 1 -6.19 -93.35 23.52
C MET A 1 -6.48 -92.90 22.09
N ARG A 2 -5.41 -92.54 21.34
CA ARG A 2 -5.35 -92.15 19.91
C ARG A 2 -5.95 -90.76 19.59
N ALA A 3 -5.22 -89.66 19.41
CA ALA A 3 -4.03 -89.30 18.63
C ALA A 3 -4.30 -89.05 17.12
N ILE A 4 -3.72 -87.93 16.62
CA ILE A 4 -3.47 -87.51 15.22
C ILE A 4 -4.68 -86.76 14.59
N SER A 5 -4.59 -85.58 13.97
CA SER A 5 -3.51 -84.95 13.21
C SER A 5 -3.58 -83.41 13.19
N LEU A 6 -2.39 -82.84 13.01
CA LEU A 6 -2.02 -81.46 12.75
C LEU A 6 -2.45 -81.02 11.32
N VAL A 7 -3.07 -79.86 11.16
CA VAL A 7 -3.03 -79.09 9.90
C VAL A 7 -2.78 -77.62 10.25
N LEU A 8 -1.57 -77.19 9.90
CA LEU A 8 -1.13 -75.80 9.84
C LEU A 8 -1.91 -75.06 8.76
N LEU A 9 -2.43 -73.88 9.07
CA LEU A 9 -2.73 -72.88 8.06
C LEU A 9 -2.30 -71.51 8.56
N LEU A 10 -1.11 -71.10 8.09
CA LEU A 10 -0.66 -69.71 8.08
C LEU A 10 -1.59 -68.91 7.17
N VAL A 11 -2.18 -67.84 7.69
CA VAL A 11 -2.61 -66.71 6.85
C VAL A 11 -1.96 -65.46 7.42
N SER A 12 -0.94 -65.00 6.69
CA SER A 12 -0.33 -63.69 6.78
C SER A 12 -1.30 -62.66 6.21
N MET A 13 -1.67 -61.64 6.99
CA MET A 13 -2.24 -60.40 6.45
C MET A 13 -1.62 -59.19 7.16
N ILE A 14 -0.61 -58.64 6.48
CA ILE A 14 -0.48 -57.24 6.07
C ILE A 14 -0.85 -56.21 7.13
N GLY A 15 0.19 -55.55 7.66
CA GLY A 15 0.06 -54.41 8.53
C GLY A 15 -0.59 -53.20 7.86
N THR A 16 -1.34 -52.46 8.67
CA THR A 16 -1.61 -51.05 8.46
C THR A 16 -1.01 -50.29 9.62
N ALA A 17 0.24 -49.86 9.43
CA ALA A 17 0.79 -48.79 10.25
C ALA A 17 -0.09 -47.55 10.03
N PHE A 18 -0.92 -47.24 11.03
CA PHE A 18 -1.54 -45.93 11.15
C PHE A 18 -0.42 -44.93 11.42
N ALA A 19 0.18 -44.40 10.36
CA ALA A 19 0.98 -43.20 10.44
C ALA A 19 0.02 -42.05 10.74
N GLU A 20 -0.09 -41.71 12.02
CA GLU A 20 -0.77 -40.51 12.50
C GLU A 20 -0.04 -39.29 11.90
N ARG A 21 -0.54 -38.85 10.75
CA ARG A 21 -0.04 -37.69 10.03
C ARG A 21 -0.42 -36.48 10.85
N ALA A 22 0.50 -36.04 11.71
CA ALA A 22 0.39 -34.80 12.45
C ALA A 22 -0.08 -33.70 11.49
N PRO A 23 -1.12 -32.90 11.84
CA PRO A 23 -1.53 -31.80 11.00
C PRO A 23 -0.33 -30.86 10.86
N ASN A 24 0.13 -30.71 9.62
CA ASN A 24 1.08 -29.71 9.20
C ASN A 24 0.50 -28.37 9.65
N ARG A 25 0.97 -27.90 10.81
CA ARG A 25 0.63 -26.60 11.38
C ARG A 25 1.28 -25.60 10.45
N GLN A 26 0.57 -25.27 9.37
CA GLN A 26 0.82 -24.06 8.61
C GLN A 26 0.93 -22.97 9.67
N GLN A 27 2.16 -22.54 9.91
CA GLN A 27 2.44 -21.34 10.66
C GLN A 27 1.63 -20.27 9.92
N LYS A 28 0.48 -19.90 10.49
CA LYS A 28 -0.21 -18.68 10.08
C LYS A 28 0.86 -17.60 10.24
N ALA A 29 1.42 -17.17 9.12
CA ALA A 29 2.27 -15.99 9.10
C ALA A 29 1.49 -14.92 9.86
N GLY A 30 2.06 -14.46 10.98
CA GLY A 30 1.47 -13.36 11.71
C GLY A 30 1.22 -12.19 10.76
N PRO A 31 0.30 -11.26 11.10
CA PRO A 31 0.14 -10.06 10.31
C PRO A 31 1.53 -9.43 10.09
N PRO A 32 1.86 -9.01 8.85
CA PRO A 32 3.18 -8.45 8.55
C PRO A 32 3.46 -7.30 9.51
N VAL A 33 4.57 -7.39 10.24
CA VAL A 33 5.00 -6.34 11.16
C VAL A 33 5.34 -5.10 10.31
N PRO A 34 4.76 -3.92 10.60
CA PRO A 34 5.11 -2.70 9.90
C PRO A 34 6.62 -2.48 9.98
N THR A 35 7.27 -2.42 8.82
CA THR A 35 8.72 -2.22 8.76
C THR A 35 8.97 -0.74 8.56
N ARG A 36 9.59 -0.10 9.56
CA ARG A 36 10.11 1.25 9.38
C ARG A 36 11.33 1.22 8.47
N HIS A 37 11.34 2.10 7.48
CA HIS A 37 12.42 2.29 6.52
C HIS A 37 13.12 3.62 6.81
N ASP A 38 14.45 3.59 6.85
CA ASP A 38 15.27 4.80 6.94
C ASP A 38 15.60 5.30 5.54
N THR A 39 14.64 5.98 4.92
CA THR A 39 14.83 6.62 3.61
C THR A 39 15.39 8.04 3.77
N SER A 40 16.04 8.52 2.71
CA SER A 40 16.57 9.89 2.69
C SER A 40 15.46 10.92 2.47
N PHE A 41 15.55 12.08 3.11
CA PHE A 41 14.71 13.23 2.79
C PHE A 41 14.90 13.68 1.33
N LYS A 42 13.80 13.86 0.61
CA LYS A 42 13.74 14.37 -0.76
C LYS A 42 12.86 15.63 -0.81
N SER A 43 13.13 16.54 -1.73
CA SER A 43 12.32 17.75 -1.89
C SER A 43 10.88 17.39 -2.29
N VAL A 44 9.90 18.05 -1.67
CA VAL A 44 8.49 17.95 -2.06
C VAL A 44 8.28 18.75 -3.34
N PRO A 45 7.76 18.16 -4.44
CA PRO A 45 7.57 18.89 -5.69
C PRO A 45 6.67 20.12 -5.53
N GLY A 46 7.19 21.28 -5.96
CA GLY A 46 6.49 22.57 -5.86
C GLY A 46 6.49 23.20 -4.47
N SER A 47 7.35 22.75 -3.55
CA SER A 47 7.46 23.28 -2.19
C SER A 47 8.93 23.41 -1.76
N LYS A 48 9.18 24.15 -0.67
CA LYS A 48 10.47 24.23 0.02
C LYS A 48 10.63 23.16 1.11
N LEU A 49 9.63 22.31 1.28
CA LEU A 49 9.64 21.21 2.23
C LEU A 49 10.42 20.02 1.70
N GLN A 50 10.89 19.18 2.62
CA GLN A 50 11.42 17.86 2.33
C GLN A 50 10.53 16.80 2.94
N VAL A 51 10.48 15.61 2.34
CA VAL A 51 9.71 14.47 2.84
C VAL A 51 10.49 13.17 2.68
N ARG A 52 10.22 12.21 3.57
CA ARG A 52 10.67 10.83 3.43
C ARG A 52 9.57 9.86 3.84
N ALA A 53 9.47 8.73 3.14
CA ALA A 53 8.56 7.66 3.52
C ALA A 53 9.19 6.78 4.60
N VAL A 54 8.51 6.66 5.73
CA VAL A 54 9.04 5.99 6.91
C VAL A 54 8.43 4.61 7.09
N GLU A 55 7.15 4.43 6.77
CA GLU A 55 6.48 3.15 6.97
C GLU A 55 5.33 3.02 5.99
N TYR A 56 5.25 1.87 5.32
CA TYR A 56 4.10 1.50 4.51
C TYR A 56 3.36 0.34 5.16
N ASN A 57 2.06 0.52 5.41
CA ASN A 57 1.17 -0.52 5.89
C ASN A 57 0.02 -0.68 4.90
N GLY A 58 0.12 -1.69 4.04
CA GLY A 58 -0.91 -1.97 3.04
C GLY A 58 -0.51 -3.02 2.02
N SER A 59 -1.35 -3.14 0.99
CA SER A 59 -1.06 -3.88 -0.23
C SER A 59 -1.51 -3.11 -1.47
N THR A 60 -2.74 -3.28 -1.94
CA THR A 60 -3.28 -2.52 -3.07
C THR A 60 -3.67 -1.10 -2.66
N ASN A 61 -3.98 -0.89 -1.39
CA ASN A 61 -4.11 0.41 -0.75
C ASN A 61 -3.60 0.29 0.68
N GLY A 62 -3.41 1.41 1.36
CA GLY A 62 -2.92 1.39 2.72
C GLY A 62 -2.64 2.78 3.27
N THR A 63 -1.83 2.80 4.30
CA THR A 63 -1.36 4.02 4.93
C THR A 63 0.14 4.12 4.76
N LEU A 64 0.60 5.26 4.25
CA LEU A 64 2.01 5.61 4.18
C LEU A 64 2.30 6.67 5.23
N THR A 65 3.08 6.31 6.24
CA THR A 65 3.62 7.26 7.20
C THR A 65 4.82 7.96 6.59
N VAL A 66 4.79 9.29 6.56
CA VAL A 66 5.87 10.13 6.05
C VAL A 66 6.31 11.14 7.10
N GLN A 67 7.59 11.49 7.08
CA GLN A 67 8.12 12.62 7.82
C GLN A 67 8.31 13.80 6.88
N VAL A 68 7.75 14.94 7.24
CA VAL A 68 7.85 16.20 6.50
C VAL A 68 8.72 17.15 7.30
N LYS A 69 9.78 17.64 6.67
CA LYS A 69 10.78 18.52 7.28
C LYS A 69 10.76 19.88 6.58
N ASN A 70 10.75 20.94 7.37
CA ASN A 70 10.92 22.30 6.92
C ASN A 70 12.33 22.78 7.26
N THR A 71 13.17 23.01 6.25
CA THR A 71 14.52 23.55 6.43
C THR A 71 14.56 25.08 6.40
N GLU A 72 13.44 25.73 6.11
CA GLU A 72 13.34 27.18 6.03
C GLU A 72 13.23 27.83 7.42
N LYS A 73 13.54 29.13 7.46
CA LYS A 73 13.40 29.97 8.66
C LYS A 73 11.97 30.48 8.89
N THR A 74 11.06 30.19 7.97
CA THR A 74 9.63 30.54 8.07
C THR A 74 8.78 29.28 7.99
N ALA A 75 7.58 29.33 8.57
CA ALA A 75 6.62 28.23 8.45
C ALA A 75 6.24 28.00 6.97
N GLN A 76 5.98 26.74 6.62
CA GLN A 76 5.64 26.32 5.27
C GLN A 76 4.41 25.43 5.30
N THR A 77 3.52 25.56 4.31
CA THR A 77 2.33 24.71 4.19
C THR A 77 2.66 23.44 3.42
N PHE A 78 2.32 22.30 4.00
CA PHE A 78 2.35 20.99 3.37
C PHE A 78 0.97 20.61 2.84
N VAL A 79 0.91 20.11 1.61
CA VAL A 79 -0.31 19.64 0.94
C VAL A 79 0.00 18.33 0.23
N ALA A 80 -0.69 17.25 0.62
CA ALA A 80 -0.47 15.91 0.10
C ALA A 80 -1.11 15.67 -1.28
N THR A 81 -2.08 16.49 -1.70
CA THR A 81 -2.77 16.32 -2.98
C THR A 81 -1.80 16.30 -4.16
N GLY A 82 -1.96 15.27 -4.99
CA GLY A 82 -1.16 15.02 -6.18
C GLY A 82 0.24 14.49 -5.89
N LEU A 83 0.63 14.27 -4.63
CA LEU A 83 1.86 13.56 -4.31
C LEU A 83 1.70 12.08 -4.65
N TYR A 84 2.74 11.51 -5.22
CA TYR A 84 2.85 10.07 -5.40
C TYR A 84 4.26 9.61 -5.04
N PHE A 85 4.38 8.32 -4.77
CA PHE A 85 5.57 7.68 -4.27
C PHE A 85 5.96 6.52 -5.17
N VAL A 86 7.24 6.52 -5.54
CA VAL A 86 7.87 5.59 -6.45
C VAL A 86 8.61 4.53 -5.62
N PRO A 87 8.33 3.24 -5.84
CA PRO A 87 9.07 2.18 -5.18
C PRO A 87 10.54 2.18 -5.60
N GLU A 88 11.43 1.88 -4.66
CA GLU A 88 12.85 1.69 -4.96
C GLU A 88 13.09 0.40 -5.77
N GLY A 89 14.11 0.40 -6.62
CA GLY A 89 14.54 -0.76 -7.39
C GLY A 89 14.43 -0.59 -8.90
N ASP A 90 14.47 -1.71 -9.61
CA ASP A 90 14.35 -1.78 -11.07
C ASP A 90 12.94 -1.40 -11.53
N PRO A 91 12.73 -0.32 -12.31
CA PRO A 91 11.43 0.10 -12.80
C PRO A 91 10.62 -0.97 -13.53
N ASP A 92 11.29 -1.93 -14.19
CA ASP A 92 10.64 -3.03 -14.93
C ASP A 92 10.07 -4.12 -14.01
N LYS A 93 10.49 -4.16 -12.74
CA LYS A 93 10.12 -5.19 -11.75
C LYS A 93 9.49 -4.62 -10.49
N ALA A 94 9.59 -3.31 -10.31
CA ALA A 94 9.09 -2.64 -9.12
C ALA A 94 7.56 -2.73 -9.04
N PRO A 95 6.98 -2.77 -7.83
CA PRO A 95 5.54 -2.82 -7.64
C PRO A 95 4.85 -1.53 -8.11
N GLN A 96 3.53 -1.45 -7.91
CA GLN A 96 2.77 -0.23 -8.20
C GLN A 96 3.31 0.96 -7.42
N ARG A 97 3.26 2.14 -8.05
CA ARG A 97 3.45 3.42 -7.36
C ARG A 97 2.23 3.72 -6.49
N LEU A 98 2.42 4.57 -5.49
CA LEU A 98 1.40 4.92 -4.51
C LEU A 98 1.02 6.40 -4.64
N GLY A 99 -0.24 6.71 -4.94
CA GLY A 99 -0.77 8.07 -4.93
C GLY A 99 -1.43 8.40 -3.60
N ALA A 100 -1.11 9.56 -3.02
CA ALA A 100 -1.81 10.07 -1.84
C ALA A 100 -3.18 10.62 -2.27
N VAL A 101 -4.24 10.19 -1.58
CA VAL A 101 -5.62 10.58 -1.90
C VAL A 101 -6.36 10.97 -0.63
N GLY A 102 -6.95 12.17 -0.65
CA GLY A 102 -7.72 12.80 0.42
C GLY A 102 -6.89 13.35 1.58
N PRO A 103 -7.50 13.55 2.76
CA PRO A 103 -6.83 14.22 3.86
C PRO A 103 -5.69 13.36 4.40
N MET A 104 -4.70 14.04 4.95
CA MET A 104 -3.67 13.42 5.77
C MET A 104 -4.11 13.40 7.22
N GLN A 105 -3.61 12.42 7.97
CA GLN A 105 -3.83 12.28 9.41
C GLN A 105 -2.55 12.64 10.16
N MET A 106 -2.66 13.46 11.18
CA MET A 106 -1.54 13.71 12.09
C MET A 106 -1.18 12.42 12.83
N ALA A 107 0.11 12.06 12.90
CA ALA A 107 0.52 10.84 13.60
C ALA A 107 0.25 10.90 15.13
N THR A 108 0.16 12.11 15.70
CA THR A 108 0.01 12.36 17.14
C THR A 108 -1.41 12.12 17.66
N ASP A 109 -2.43 12.58 16.94
CA ASP A 109 -3.83 12.56 17.39
C ASP A 109 -4.80 11.96 16.36
N GLY A 110 -4.31 11.57 15.18
CA GLY A 110 -5.13 11.03 14.09
C GLY A 110 -6.05 12.06 13.43
N LYS A 111 -5.93 13.35 13.75
CA LYS A 111 -6.77 14.39 13.17
C LYS A 111 -6.55 14.51 11.67
N GLU A 112 -7.64 14.46 10.91
CA GLU A 112 -7.63 14.65 9.46
C GLU A 112 -7.51 16.13 9.09
N THR A 113 -6.66 16.43 8.11
CA THR A 113 -6.51 17.76 7.52
C THR A 113 -6.04 17.68 6.06
N SER A 114 -6.43 18.64 5.23
CA SER A 114 -5.96 18.74 3.84
C SER A 114 -4.67 19.55 3.71
N GLU A 115 -4.41 20.43 4.69
CA GLU A 115 -3.24 21.30 4.75
C GLU A 115 -2.63 21.26 6.15
N LEU A 116 -1.30 21.32 6.23
CA LEU A 116 -0.60 21.31 7.50
C LEU A 116 0.51 22.35 7.48
N VAL A 117 0.51 23.25 8.46
CA VAL A 117 1.59 24.22 8.63
C VAL A 117 2.75 23.56 9.36
N ILE A 118 3.90 23.47 8.70
CA ILE A 118 5.14 22.97 9.28
C ILE A 118 5.93 24.17 9.82
N PRO A 119 6.19 24.25 11.14
CA PRO A 119 6.99 25.32 11.73
C PRO A 119 8.37 25.44 11.07
N ALA A 120 8.97 26.63 11.15
CA ALA A 120 10.36 26.85 10.72
C ALA A 120 11.30 25.86 11.42
N GLY A 121 12.20 25.23 10.67
CA GLY A 121 13.11 24.20 11.20
C GLY A 121 12.44 22.91 11.70
N GLY A 122 11.10 22.82 11.64
CA GLY A 122 10.32 21.73 12.21
C GLY A 122 10.35 20.45 11.38
N THR A 123 10.12 19.32 12.03
CA THR A 123 9.82 18.04 11.37
C THR A 123 8.58 17.44 12.01
N VAL A 124 7.61 17.02 11.18
CA VAL A 124 6.36 16.40 11.63
C VAL A 124 6.18 15.05 10.96
N GLU A 125 5.46 14.15 11.61
CA GLU A 125 5.09 12.86 11.05
C GLU A 125 3.58 12.85 10.74
N VAL A 126 3.23 12.45 9.52
CA VAL A 126 1.85 12.39 9.04
C VAL A 126 1.60 11.05 8.35
N LYS A 127 0.35 10.58 8.44
CA LYS A 127 -0.15 9.39 7.78
C LYS A 127 -0.96 9.79 6.56
N LEU A 128 -0.62 9.23 5.42
CA LEU A 128 -1.31 9.47 4.15
C LEU A 128 -2.10 8.22 3.79
N ASP A 129 -3.37 8.38 3.45
CA ASP A 129 -4.10 7.34 2.72
C ASP A 129 -3.53 7.26 1.31
N VAL A 130 -2.97 6.10 0.97
CA VAL A 130 -2.34 5.86 -0.32
C VAL A 130 -3.00 4.72 -1.06
N PHE A 131 -3.10 4.89 -2.38
CA PHE A 131 -3.73 3.96 -3.29
C PHE A 131 -2.77 3.65 -4.41
N CYS A 132 -2.74 2.41 -4.86
CA CYS A 132 -1.88 2.06 -5.97
C CYS A 132 -2.39 2.72 -7.26
N ILE A 133 -1.50 3.32 -8.05
CA ILE A 133 -1.90 4.04 -9.26
C ILE A 133 -1.75 3.19 -10.53
N ASP A 134 -0.92 2.15 -10.55
CA ASP A 134 -0.56 1.40 -11.76
C ASP A 134 -1.21 0.01 -11.83
N SER A 135 -2.45 -0.06 -12.33
CA SER A 135 -3.28 -1.29 -12.32
C SER A 135 -2.62 -2.55 -12.88
N HIS A 136 -1.62 -2.40 -13.75
CA HIS A 136 -0.88 -3.49 -14.42
C HIS A 136 0.35 -3.99 -13.66
N ARG A 137 0.85 -3.27 -12.65
CA ARG A 137 2.00 -3.68 -11.84
C ARG A 137 1.54 -4.50 -10.62
N PRO A 138 2.40 -5.36 -10.04
CA PRO A 138 2.04 -6.10 -8.83
C PRO A 138 1.86 -5.14 -7.63
N SER A 139 0.92 -5.45 -6.74
CA SER A 139 0.72 -4.67 -5.52
C SER A 139 1.98 -4.67 -4.64
N PRO A 140 2.31 -3.55 -3.98
CA PRO A 140 3.39 -3.51 -3.01
C PRO A 140 3.05 -4.28 -1.73
N SER A 141 4.06 -4.38 -0.87
CA SER A 141 4.00 -4.97 0.46
C SER A 141 4.74 -4.07 1.47
N PRO A 142 4.56 -4.26 2.78
CA PRO A 142 5.21 -3.42 3.80
C PRO A 142 6.74 -3.37 3.75
N VAL A 143 7.40 -4.35 3.12
CA VAL A 143 8.86 -4.36 2.97
C VAL A 143 9.36 -3.46 1.84
N ASN A 144 8.48 -3.01 0.94
CA ASN A 144 8.86 -2.12 -0.15
C ASN A 144 9.16 -0.72 0.38
N ARG A 145 10.27 -0.15 -0.10
CA ARG A 145 10.68 1.22 0.18
C ARG A 145 10.19 2.14 -0.92
N PHE A 146 9.88 3.37 -0.53
CA PHE A 146 9.33 4.36 -1.45
C PHE A 146 10.05 5.70 -1.32
N ASN A 147 10.28 6.36 -2.45
CA ASN A 147 10.68 7.75 -2.52
C ASN A 147 9.53 8.57 -3.10
N ILE A 148 9.43 9.85 -2.75
CA ILE A 148 8.49 10.75 -3.43
C ILE A 148 8.89 10.89 -4.90
N GLY A 149 7.90 11.01 -5.79
CA GLY A 149 8.13 11.40 -7.18
C GLY A 149 8.84 12.75 -7.28
N ALA A 150 9.62 12.96 -8.33
CA ALA A 150 10.27 14.24 -8.61
C ALA A 150 9.23 15.30 -9.06
N SER A 151 8.07 14.85 -9.52
CA SER A 151 6.93 15.67 -9.93
C SER A 151 5.68 15.33 -9.12
N LYS A 152 4.66 16.21 -9.18
CA LYS A 152 3.30 15.83 -8.78
C LYS A 152 2.61 15.09 -9.93
N LEU A 153 1.57 14.31 -9.60
CA LEU A 153 0.59 13.89 -10.58
C LEU A 153 0.06 15.14 -11.35
N PRO A 154 -0.22 15.01 -12.66
CA PRO A 154 -0.84 16.08 -13.43
C PRO A 154 -2.08 16.62 -12.71
N LYS A 155 -2.21 17.95 -12.67
CA LYS A 155 -3.26 18.64 -11.89
C LYS A 155 -4.66 18.10 -12.18
N GLU A 156 -5.00 17.88 -13.45
CA GLU A 156 -6.28 17.32 -13.89
C GLU A 156 -6.51 15.90 -13.37
N LEU A 157 -5.47 15.05 -13.42
CA LEU A 157 -5.53 13.68 -12.93
C LEU A 157 -5.72 13.66 -11.40
N ALA A 158 -4.92 14.43 -10.67
CA ALA A 158 -5.05 14.54 -9.22
C ALA A 158 -6.45 15.03 -8.80
N ALA A 159 -6.96 16.07 -9.47
CA ALA A 159 -8.30 16.59 -9.19
C ALA A 159 -9.41 15.57 -9.50
N THR A 160 -9.28 14.82 -10.60
CA THR A 160 -10.25 13.77 -10.97
C THR A 160 -10.26 12.64 -9.95
N ILE A 161 -9.09 12.21 -9.48
CA ILE A 161 -8.95 11.18 -8.44
C ILE A 161 -9.61 11.65 -7.14
N GLU A 162 -9.29 12.87 -6.68
CA GLU A 162 -9.87 13.44 -5.46
C GLU A 162 -11.39 13.55 -5.54
N GLN A 163 -11.92 14.05 -6.66
CA GLN A 163 -13.37 14.16 -6.86
C GLN A 163 -14.04 12.79 -6.77
N ARG A 164 -13.53 11.78 -7.48
CA ARG A 164 -14.11 10.43 -7.50
C ARG A 164 -13.98 9.73 -6.15
N ALA A 165 -12.85 9.92 -5.46
CA ALA A 165 -12.66 9.42 -4.11
C ALA A 165 -13.69 10.02 -3.14
N ASN A 166 -13.89 11.34 -3.21
CA ASN A 166 -14.91 12.02 -2.39
C ASN A 166 -16.33 11.52 -2.70
N THR A 167 -16.67 11.27 -3.97
CA THR A 167 -17.95 10.64 -4.34
C THR A 167 -18.11 9.26 -3.70
N ALA A 168 -17.07 8.41 -3.71
CA ALA A 168 -17.12 7.10 -3.08
C ALA A 168 -17.32 7.20 -1.54
N VAL A 169 -16.62 8.14 -0.90
CA VAL A 169 -16.78 8.41 0.54
C VAL A 169 -18.20 8.91 0.85
N THR A 170 -18.76 9.82 0.04
CA THR A 170 -20.13 10.31 0.21
C THR A 170 -21.14 9.17 0.09
N LYS A 171 -21.01 8.30 -0.91
CA LYS A 171 -21.87 7.11 -1.07
C LYS A 171 -21.81 6.18 0.14
N ALA A 172 -20.62 5.94 0.69
CA ALA A 172 -20.47 5.14 1.91
C ALA A 172 -21.16 5.80 3.12
N LYS A 173 -21.06 7.13 3.24
CA LYS A 173 -21.74 7.91 4.29
C LYS A 173 -23.27 7.81 4.17
N GLU A 174 -23.80 7.97 2.95
CA GLU A 174 -25.24 7.86 2.66
C GLU A 174 -25.78 6.44 2.93
N SER A 175 -24.92 5.43 2.80
CA SER A 175 -25.23 4.03 3.15
C SER A 175 -25.15 3.75 4.66
N GLY A 176 -24.90 4.76 5.51
CA GLY A 176 -24.87 4.64 6.96
C GLY A 176 -23.54 4.14 7.54
N ALA A 177 -22.43 4.19 6.79
CA ALA A 177 -21.13 3.76 7.30
C ALA A 177 -20.66 4.66 8.46
N ALA A 178 -20.35 4.06 9.61
CA ALA A 178 -19.81 4.78 10.76
C ALA A 178 -18.42 5.38 10.48
N ALA A 179 -17.63 4.76 9.60
CA ALA A 179 -16.36 5.25 9.10
C ALA A 179 -16.36 5.21 7.55
N PRO A 180 -16.90 6.26 6.89
CA PRO A 180 -17.14 6.23 5.44
C PRO A 180 -15.89 6.03 4.58
N ARG A 181 -14.77 6.65 4.95
CA ARG A 181 -13.53 6.58 4.18
C ARG A 181 -12.88 5.18 4.21
N PRO A 182 -12.70 4.54 5.39
CA PRO A 182 -12.34 3.13 5.45
C PRO A 182 -13.29 2.21 4.67
N ALA A 183 -14.60 2.44 4.75
CA ALA A 183 -15.60 1.65 4.03
C ALA A 183 -15.51 1.82 2.50
N ALA A 184 -15.11 3.00 2.03
CA ALA A 184 -14.97 3.32 0.61
C ALA A 184 -13.61 2.91 0.00
N LYS A 185 -12.67 2.32 0.75
CA LYS A 185 -11.29 2.04 0.26
C LYS A 185 -11.24 1.28 -1.06
N SER A 186 -12.08 0.25 -1.23
CA SER A 186 -12.11 -0.54 -2.47
C SER A 186 -12.63 0.29 -3.65
N ASP A 187 -13.69 1.08 -3.43
CA ASP A 187 -14.26 1.95 -4.46
C ASP A 187 -13.25 3.04 -4.85
N ILE A 188 -12.59 3.68 -3.88
CA ILE A 188 -11.53 4.67 -4.13
C ILE A 188 -10.40 4.04 -4.97
N GLN A 189 -9.93 2.84 -4.62
CA GLN A 189 -8.88 2.15 -5.36
C GLN A 189 -9.27 1.91 -6.83
N GLY A 190 -10.52 1.48 -7.08
CA GLY A 190 -11.04 1.29 -8.44
C GLY A 190 -11.12 2.61 -9.22
N GLU A 191 -11.52 3.71 -8.58
CA GLU A 191 -11.56 5.03 -9.19
C GLU A 191 -10.17 5.58 -9.52
N VAL A 192 -9.18 5.32 -8.67
CA VAL A 192 -7.78 5.71 -8.90
C VAL A 192 -7.25 5.05 -10.18
N TRP A 193 -7.39 3.72 -10.30
CA TRP A 193 -6.99 3.00 -11.50
C TRP A 193 -7.75 3.48 -12.73
N ARG A 194 -9.07 3.61 -12.66
CA ARG A 194 -9.87 4.09 -13.79
C ARG A 194 -9.44 5.47 -14.27
N SER A 195 -9.13 6.37 -13.33
CA SER A 195 -8.67 7.72 -13.65
C SER A 195 -7.28 7.71 -14.28
N ARG A 196 -6.36 6.88 -13.75
CA ARG A 196 -5.02 6.71 -14.30
C ARG A 196 -5.04 6.14 -15.72
N ASP A 197 -5.85 5.11 -15.93
CA ASP A 197 -5.92 4.37 -17.19
C ASP A 197 -6.65 5.15 -18.30
N ALA A 198 -7.51 6.11 -17.93
CA ALA A 198 -8.26 6.91 -18.90
C ALA A 198 -7.39 7.88 -19.72
N LYS A 199 -6.30 8.41 -19.14
CA LYS A 199 -5.36 9.29 -19.83
C LYS A 199 -3.95 9.01 -19.32
N TRP A 200 -3.22 8.19 -20.08
CA TRP A 200 -1.84 7.86 -19.74
C TRP A 200 -0.95 9.10 -19.84
N VAL A 201 -0.19 9.34 -18.77
CA VAL A 201 0.82 10.39 -18.69
C VAL A 201 2.04 9.77 -18.08
N GLU A 202 3.22 9.98 -18.64
CA GLU A 202 4.45 9.44 -18.06
C GLU A 202 4.66 9.99 -16.64
N LEU A 203 4.96 9.09 -15.72
CA LEU A 203 5.30 9.40 -14.33
C LEU A 203 6.70 8.84 -13.99
N ASP A 204 7.30 9.34 -12.93
CA ASP A 204 8.62 8.88 -12.49
C ASP A 204 8.59 7.38 -12.16
N GLY A 205 9.65 6.65 -12.55
CA GLY A 205 9.77 5.21 -12.31
C GLY A 205 9.00 4.32 -13.30
N GLU A 206 8.58 4.83 -14.46
CA GLU A 206 8.14 3.98 -15.58
C GLU A 206 9.30 3.17 -16.15
N GLY A 207 8.97 1.95 -16.57
CA GLY A 207 9.85 1.03 -17.28
C GLY A 207 9.30 0.72 -18.67
N LYS A 208 9.79 -0.37 -19.26
CA LYS A 208 9.41 -0.85 -20.58
C LYS A 208 7.95 -1.29 -20.64
N GLN A 209 7.40 -1.77 -19.52
CA GLN A 209 6.01 -2.24 -19.44
C GLN A 209 4.99 -1.10 -19.71
N GLU A 210 5.35 0.16 -19.50
CA GLU A 210 4.51 1.32 -19.82
C GLU A 210 4.71 1.88 -21.22
N ALA A 211 5.75 1.47 -21.96
CA ALA A 211 6.09 2.06 -23.25
C ALA A 211 4.95 1.92 -24.29
N ALA A 212 4.17 0.84 -24.22
CA ALA A 212 3.03 0.62 -25.10
C ALA A 212 1.81 1.53 -24.80
N LYS A 213 1.74 2.10 -23.59
CA LYS A 213 0.67 3.00 -23.15
C LYS A 213 0.90 4.46 -23.54
N LYS A 214 2.09 4.79 -24.05
CA LYS A 214 2.50 6.13 -24.49
C LYS A 214 2.10 6.43 -25.95
N ARG A 215 1.42 5.50 -26.62
CA ARG A 215 0.94 5.62 -28.01
C ARG A 215 -0.50 6.08 -28.03
#